data_AF-A0A2V1CFY6-F1
#
_entry.id   AF-A0A2V1CFY6-F1
#
_cell.length_a   1.000
_cell.length_b   1.000
_cell.length_c   1.000
_cell.angle_alpha   90.00
_cell.angle_beta   90.00
_cell.angle_gamma   90.00
#
_symmetry.space_group_name_H-M   'P 1'
#
loop_
_entity.id
_entity.type
_entity.pdbx_description
1 polymer ?
#
loop_
_entity_poly.entity_id
_entity_poly.type
_entity_poly.pdbx_seq_one_letter_code
_entity_poly.pdbx_strand_id
1 'polypeptide(L)' 'MPAEPDSKKDKQASAAQAREVIDVFHEISTLLNADLDRQTLSICISLIENGVNPEALASVVKELRKDAEETKREIQLGNQ' A
#
# COMPACT_ATOMS: atom_id res chain seq x y z
N MET A 1 36.41 -4.60 27.36
CA MET A 1 35.61 -4.42 26.13
C MET A 1 35.41 -5.77 25.47
N PRO A 2 34.18 -6.18 25.18
CA PRO A 2 33.93 -7.00 24.01
C PRO A 2 32.84 -6.39 23.12
N ALA A 3 33.03 -6.61 21.82
CA ALA A 3 32.37 -5.91 20.72
C ALA A 3 30.86 -6.18 20.62
N GLU A 4 30.13 -5.15 20.21
CA GLU A 4 28.80 -5.24 19.61
C GLU A 4 28.96 -5.42 18.08
N PRO A 5 28.57 -6.57 17.50
CA PRO A 5 28.27 -6.57 16.07
C PRO A 5 27.12 -7.55 15.71
N ASP A 6 25.86 -7.23 16.00
CA ASP A 6 24.73 -8.04 15.47
C ASP A 6 23.56 -7.23 14.86
N SER A 7 23.43 -5.93 15.13
CA SER A 7 22.22 -5.18 14.75
C SER A 7 21.99 -4.94 13.24
N LYS A 8 22.96 -5.24 12.36
CA LYS A 8 22.84 -5.02 10.91
C LYS A 8 22.20 -6.20 10.17
N LYS A 9 22.38 -7.42 10.67
CA LYS A 9 21.89 -8.64 9.98
C LYS A 9 20.40 -8.85 10.24
N ASP A 10 19.93 -8.56 11.44
CA ASP A 10 18.51 -8.60 11.79
C ASP A 10 17.69 -7.59 10.98
N LYS A 11 18.15 -6.34 10.86
CA LYS A 11 17.44 -5.31 10.06
C LYS A 11 17.30 -5.66 8.59
N GLN A 12 18.31 -6.30 7.99
CA GLN A 12 18.22 -6.78 6.60
C GLN A 12 17.27 -7.96 6.46
N ALA A 13 17.24 -8.87 7.43
CA ALA A 13 16.29 -9.99 7.45
C ALA A 13 14.84 -9.49 7.60
N SER A 14 14.59 -8.54 8.50
CA SER A 14 13.25 -7.93 8.69
C SER A 14 12.76 -7.21 7.43
N ALA A 15 13.65 -6.49 6.75
CA ALA A 15 13.30 -5.78 5.51
C ALA A 15 12.98 -6.75 4.35
N ALA A 16 13.66 -7.90 4.29
CA ALA A 16 13.36 -8.94 3.30
C ALA A 16 11.99 -9.59 3.56
N GLN A 17 11.68 -9.89 4.82
CA GLN A 17 10.38 -10.45 5.22
C GLN A 17 9.23 -9.50 4.92
N ALA A 18 9.39 -8.21 5.22
CA ALA A 18 8.36 -7.21 4.91
C ALA A 18 8.07 -7.09 3.41
N ARG A 19 9.11 -7.23 2.55
CA ARG A 19 8.92 -7.24 1.09
C ARG A 19 8.13 -8.45 0.63
N GLU A 20 8.44 -9.64 1.15
CA GLU A 20 7.74 -10.87 0.81
C GLU A 20 6.26 -10.80 1.21
N VAL A 21 5.96 -10.22 2.37
CA VAL A 21 4.57 -9.98 2.80
C VAL A 21 3.84 -9.06 1.81
N ILE A 22 4.47 -7.96 1.40
CA ILE A 22 3.90 -7.04 0.41
C ILE A 22 3.74 -7.72 -0.96
N ASP A 23 4.67 -8.57 -1.38
CA ASP A 23 4.58 -9.37 -2.61
C ASP A 23 3.32 -10.24 -2.60
N VAL A 24 3.11 -11.01 -1.53
CA VAL A 24 1.95 -11.88 -1.37
C VAL A 24 0.65 -11.08 -1.38
N PHE A 25 0.58 -9.97 -0.63
CA PHE A 25 -0.63 -9.14 -0.61
C PHE A 25 -0.91 -8.46 -1.96
N HIS A 26 0.13 -8.07 -2.70
CA HIS A 26 -0.04 -7.52 -4.05
C HIS A 26 -0.58 -8.57 -5.03
N GLU A 27 -0.12 -9.82 -4.93
CA GLU A 27 -0.66 -10.93 -5.72
C GLU A 27 -2.14 -11.19 -5.39
N ILE A 28 -2.50 -11.20 -4.11
CA ILE A 28 -3.91 -11.29 -3.66
C ILE A 28 -4.74 -10.13 -4.23
N SER A 29 -4.24 -8.89 -4.14
CA SER A 29 -4.90 -7.70 -4.69
C SER A 29 -5.15 -7.82 -6.20
N THR A 30 -4.17 -8.35 -6.93
CA THR A 30 -4.27 -8.59 -8.38
C THR A 30 -5.34 -9.63 -8.69
N LEU A 31 -5.34 -10.76 -7.97
CA LEU A 31 -6.33 -11.83 -8.15
C LEU A 31 -7.76 -11.36 -7.87
N LEU A 32 -7.93 -10.44 -6.92
CA LEU A 32 -9.22 -9.86 -6.56
C LEU A 32 -9.62 -8.65 -7.44
N ASN A 33 -8.81 -8.27 -8.42
CA ASN A 33 -8.98 -7.04 -9.21
C ASN A 33 -9.23 -5.80 -8.31
N ALA A 34 -8.51 -5.71 -7.20
CA ALA A 34 -8.56 -4.54 -6.33
C ALA A 34 -7.69 -3.39 -6.85
N ASP A 35 -6.80 -3.67 -7.81
CA ASP A 35 -5.91 -2.70 -8.49
C ASP A 35 -5.10 -1.83 -7.51
N LEU A 36 -4.69 -2.38 -6.37
CA LEU A 36 -3.82 -1.69 -5.41
C LEU A 36 -2.35 -1.93 -5.76
N ASP A 37 -1.64 -0.86 -6.14
CA ASP A 37 -0.19 -0.88 -6.31
C ASP A 37 0.51 -1.11 -4.96
N ARG A 38 1.73 -1.65 -4.99
CA ARG A 38 2.56 -1.96 -3.81
C ARG A 38 2.72 -0.78 -2.86
N GLN A 39 2.87 0.44 -3.39
CA GLN A 39 2.97 1.62 -2.53
C GLN A 39 1.67 1.88 -1.77
N THR A 40 0.54 1.83 -2.47
CA THR A 40 -0.79 2.00 -1.87
C THR A 40 -1.05 0.94 -0.82
N LEU A 41 -0.69 -0.32 -1.12
CA LEU A 41 -0.89 -1.45 -0.23
C LEU A 41 -0.07 -1.32 1.06
N SER A 42 1.18 -0.85 0.97
CA SER A 42 2.02 -0.55 2.14
C SER A 42 1.44 0.55 3.02
N ILE A 43 0.86 1.60 2.42
CA ILE A 43 0.17 2.67 3.16
C ILE A 43 -1.08 2.10 3.85
N CYS A 44 -1.90 1.32 3.15
CA CYS A 44 -3.10 0.72 3.72
C CYS A 44 -2.78 -0.18 4.91
N ILE A 45 -1.74 -1.02 4.81
CA ILE A 45 -1.29 -1.86 5.93
C ILE A 45 -0.87 -0.99 7.11
N SER A 46 -0.07 0.05 6.87
CA SER A 46 0.38 0.96 7.93
C SER A 46 -0.82 1.63 8.63
N LEU A 47 -1.84 2.06 7.88
CA LEU A 47 -3.05 2.66 8.46
C LEU A 47 -3.84 1.65 9.31
N ILE A 48 -3.98 0.42 8.83
CA ILE A 48 -4.66 -0.66 9.55
C ILE A 48 -3.90 -1.02 10.84
N GLU A 49 -2.56 -1.08 10.80
CA GLU A 49 -1.71 -1.29 11.98
C GLU A 49 -1.83 -0.14 13.01
N ASN A 50 -2.15 1.08 12.55
CA ASN A 50 -2.45 2.22 13.42
C ASN A 50 -3.92 2.24 13.92
N GLY A 51 -4.71 1.20 13.66
CA GLY A 51 -6.07 1.04 14.18
C GLY A 51 -7.17 1.60 13.27
N VAL A 52 -6.87 1.96 12.02
CA VAL A 52 -7.89 2.36 11.05
C VAL A 52 -8.71 1.14 10.63
N ASN A 53 -10.04 1.29 10.58
CA ASN A 53 -10.95 0.24 10.13
C ASN A 53 -10.72 -0.05 8.62
N PRO A 54 -10.43 -1.30 8.21
CA PRO A 54 -10.18 -1.66 6.82
C PRO A 54 -11.39 -1.44 5.90
N GLU A 55 -12.62 -1.60 6.38
CA GLU A 55 -13.84 -1.39 5.58
C GLU A 55 -14.07 0.10 5.29
N ALA A 56 -13.83 0.95 6.29
CA ALA A 56 -13.89 2.40 6.13
C ALA A 56 -12.79 2.88 5.18
N LEU A 57 -11.56 2.37 5.34
CA LEU A 57 -10.45 2.67 4.45
C LEU A 57 -10.75 2.26 3.00
N ALA A 58 -11.31 1.08 2.78
CA ALA A 58 -11.71 0.63 1.45
C ALA A 58 -12.75 1.55 0.81
N SER A 59 -13.69 2.07 1.60
CA SER A 59 -14.71 3.02 1.13
C SER A 59 -14.08 4.34 0.67
N VAL A 60 -13.18 4.90 1.49
CA VAL A 60 -12.44 6.13 1.15
C VAL A 60 -11.57 5.94 -0.09
N VAL A 61 -10.85 4.82 -0.21
CA VAL A 61 -10.01 4.55 -1.39
C VAL A 61 -10.85 4.45 -2.67
N LYS A 62 -12.03 3.85 -2.61
CA LYS A 62 -12.95 3.77 -3.76
C LYS A 62 -13.47 5.14 -4.17
N GLU A 63 -13.84 5.97 -3.19
CA GLU A 63 -14.32 7.33 -3.43
C GLU A 63 -13.23 8.20 -4.07
N LEU A 64 -12.02 8.22 -3.51
CA LEU A 64 -10.89 8.96 -4.06
C LEU A 64 -10.52 8.53 -5.49
N ARG A 65 -10.61 7.24 -5.81
CA ARG A 65 -10.39 6.74 -7.16
C ARG A 65 -11.45 7.25 -8.13
N LYS A 66 -12.72 7.24 -7.72
CA LYS A 66 -13.82 7.74 -8.53
C LYS A 66 -13.65 9.24 -8.83
N ASP A 67 -13.36 10.02 -7.80
CA ASP A 67 -13.16 11.48 -7.93
C ASP A 67 -11.96 11.81 -8.81
N ALA A 68 -10.87 11.04 -8.71
CA ALA A 68 -9.70 11.20 -9.56
C ALA A 68 -10.01 10.92 -11.04
N GLU A 69 -10.80 9.88 -11.34
CA GLU A 69 -11.21 9.58 -12.72
C GLU A 69 -12.19 10.63 -13.27
N GLU A 70 -13.12 11.13 -12.44
CA GLU A 70 -14.01 12.23 -12.80
C GLU A 70 -13.22 13.51 -13.11
N THR A 71 -12.29 13.89 -12.22
CA THR A 71 -11.41 15.05 -12.42
C THR A 71 -10.58 14.93 -13.70
N LYS A 72 -9.99 13.75 -13.97
CA LYS A 72 -9.25 13.51 -15.22
C LYS A 72 -10.13 13.69 -16.45
N ARG A 73 -11.36 13.18 -16.40
CA ARG A 73 -12.33 13.28 -17.50
C ARG A 73 -12.71 14.74 -17.77
N GLU A 74 -12.97 15.52 -16.72
CA GLU A 74 -13.27 16.95 -16.83
C GLU A 74 -12.12 17.73 -17.49
N ILE A 75 -10.88 17.48 -17.05
CA ILE A 75 -9.69 18.11 -17.65
C ILE A 75 -9.57 17.76 -19.15
N GLN A 76 -9.90 16.51 -19.53
CA GLN A 76 -9.82 16.06 -20.91
C GLN A 76 -10.93 16.66 -21.81
N LEU A 77 -12.11 16.92 -21.24
CA LEU A 77 -13.23 17.57 -21.92
C LEU A 77 -13.05 19.10 -22.03
N GLY A 78 -12.43 19.74 -21.04
CA GLY A 78 -12.16 21.18 -21.04
C GLY A 78 -11.00 21.61 -21.94
N ASN A 79 -10.17 20.67 -22.40
CA ASN A 79 -9.07 20.90 -23.36
C ASN A 79 -9.50 20.69 -24.83
N GLN A 80 -10.80 20.58 -25.11
CA GLN A 80 -11.36 20.39 -26.45
C GLN A 80 -12.06 21.65 -26.96
#